data_AF-A0A9E4N7A6-F1
#
_entry.id   AF-A0A9E4N7A6-F1
#
_cell.length_a   1.000
_cell.length_b   1.000
_cell.length_c   1.000
_cell.angle_alpha   90.00
_cell.angle_beta   90.00
_cell.angle_gamma   90.00
#
_symmetry.space_group_name_H-M   'P 1'
#
loop_
_entity.id
_entity.type
_entity.pdbx_description
1 polymer ?
#
loop_
_entity_poly.entity_id
_entity_poly.type
_entity_poly.pdbx_seq_one_letter_code
_entity_poly.pdbx_strand_id
1 'polypeptide(L)'
;MKMLNVLKADRGGQIFLALLLLIALVVPLLNQFTTADNPLHISTYTVALLGKYLAFALLAVAVDLVWGYLGILSLGHGAFFALGGYAMGMYLMRQIGERGVYGDPLLPDFMVFLNWDSLPWFWHGFDMFWFAMLMVMVVPGVLAFVFGWLAFRSRVTGVYLSIITQALTYALMLAFFRNEMGFGGNNGLTDFKDILGFSLQEDSTRIALFVASALALALGYL
;
A
#
# COMPACT_ATOMS: atom_id res chain seq x y z
N MET A 1 -19.55 -11.10 -18.72
CA MET A 1 -20.99 -10.78 -18.95
C MET A 1 -21.81 -10.63 -17.66
N LYS A 2 -21.60 -11.44 -16.61
CA LYS A 2 -22.31 -11.29 -15.31
C LYS A 2 -21.94 -10.00 -14.55
N MET A 3 -20.66 -9.61 -14.51
CA MET A 3 -20.18 -8.42 -13.79
C MET A 3 -20.78 -7.10 -14.30
N LEU A 4 -20.86 -6.95 -15.63
CA LEU A 4 -21.52 -5.80 -16.28
C LEU A 4 -23.03 -5.73 -15.99
N ASN A 5 -23.69 -6.85 -15.69
CA ASN A 5 -25.11 -6.87 -15.36
C ASN A 5 -25.37 -6.47 -13.90
N VAL A 6 -24.45 -6.81 -12.98
CA VAL A 6 -24.50 -6.36 -11.58
C VAL A 6 -24.31 -4.85 -11.50
N LEU A 7 -23.31 -4.31 -12.20
CA LEU A 7 -23.08 -2.86 -12.30
C LEU A 7 -24.27 -2.11 -12.89
N LYS A 8 -24.98 -2.69 -13.87
CA LYS A 8 -26.17 -2.06 -14.47
C LYS A 8 -27.29 -1.79 -13.46
N ALA A 9 -27.40 -2.60 -12.41
CA ALA A 9 -28.40 -2.46 -11.38
C ALA A 9 -27.96 -1.53 -10.23
N ASP A 10 -26.65 -1.35 -10.01
CA ASP A 10 -26.09 -0.50 -8.97
C ASP A 10 -25.76 0.91 -9.48
N ARG A 11 -26.70 1.85 -9.30
CA ARG A 11 -26.50 3.26 -9.63
C ARG A 11 -25.41 3.92 -8.79
N GLY A 12 -25.23 3.49 -7.53
CA GLY A 12 -24.22 4.06 -6.64
C GLY A 12 -22.82 3.75 -7.15
N GLY A 13 -22.54 2.48 -7.44
CA GLY A 13 -21.28 2.05 -8.03
C GLY A 13 -20.97 2.67 -9.38
N GLN A 14 -21.98 2.83 -10.24
CA GLN A 14 -21.82 3.55 -11.51
C GLN A 14 -21.38 4.99 -11.31
N ILE A 15 -22.03 5.74 -10.40
CA ILE A 15 -21.67 7.13 -10.10
C ILE A 15 -20.26 7.19 -9.51
N PHE A 16 -19.94 6.31 -8.57
CA PHE A 16 -18.61 6.25 -7.96
C PHE A 16 -17.52 6.01 -9.02
N LEU A 17 -17.66 4.97 -9.85
CA LEU A 17 -16.69 4.65 -10.90
C LEU A 17 -16.58 5.76 -11.96
N ALA A 18 -17.70 6.41 -12.31
CA ALA A 18 -17.69 7.54 -13.23
C ALA A 18 -16.95 8.76 -12.63
N LEU A 19 -17.19 9.08 -11.36
CA LEU A 19 -16.47 10.14 -10.66
C LEU A 19 -14.99 9.81 -10.49
N LEU A 20 -14.65 8.56 -10.17
CA LEU A 20 -13.27 8.11 -10.06
C LEU A 20 -12.54 8.22 -11.40
N LEU A 21 -13.17 7.81 -12.49
CA LEU A 21 -12.63 7.98 -13.85
C LEU A 21 -12.45 9.45 -14.20
N LEU A 22 -13.45 10.29 -13.88
CA LEU A 22 -13.37 11.73 -14.11
C LEU A 22 -12.18 12.33 -13.35
N ILE A 23 -12.02 12.00 -12.07
CA ILE A 23 -10.90 12.48 -11.24
C ILE A 23 -9.56 11.95 -11.77
N ALA A 24 -9.49 10.68 -12.17
CA ALA A 24 -8.29 10.06 -12.72
C ALA A 24 -7.81 10.73 -14.02
N LEU A 25 -8.71 11.35 -14.78
CA LEU A 25 -8.40 12.08 -16.02
C LEU A 25 -8.18 13.58 -15.76
N VAL A 26 -9.10 14.23 -15.03
CA VAL A 26 -9.07 15.69 -14.82
C VAL A 26 -7.86 16.10 -13.99
N VAL A 27 -7.48 15.34 -12.96
CA VAL A 27 -6.37 15.72 -12.07
C VAL A 27 -5.03 15.79 -12.82
N PRO A 28 -4.61 14.76 -13.59
CA PRO A 28 -3.41 14.85 -14.42
C PRO A 28 -3.47 15.94 -15.48
N LEU A 29 -4.64 16.13 -16.12
CA LEU A 29 -4.81 17.15 -17.14
C LEU A 29 -4.64 18.56 -16.56
N LEU A 30 -5.24 18.84 -15.41
CA LEU A 30 -5.08 20.11 -14.73
C LEU A 30 -3.65 20.30 -14.24
N ASN A 31 -2.98 19.25 -13.75
CA ASN A 31 -1.58 19.36 -13.34
C ASN A 31 -0.63 19.69 -14.51
N GLN A 32 -0.80 19.05 -15.68
CA GLN A 32 0.13 19.22 -16.81
C GLN A 32 -0.18 20.42 -17.72
N PHE A 33 -1.47 20.71 -17.96
CA PHE A 33 -1.87 21.71 -18.97
C PHE A 33 -2.22 23.08 -18.39
N THR A 34 -2.13 23.26 -17.07
CA THR A 34 -2.32 24.57 -16.45
C THR A 34 -1.04 25.06 -15.79
N THR A 35 -0.77 26.35 -15.89
CA THR A 35 0.37 27.00 -15.23
C THR A 35 0.07 27.25 -13.76
N ALA A 36 1.12 27.38 -12.93
CA ALA A 36 0.98 27.58 -11.48
C ALA A 36 0.15 28.81 -11.08
N ASP A 37 0.09 29.84 -11.93
CA ASP A 37 -0.71 31.05 -11.70
C ASP A 37 -2.23 30.85 -11.95
N ASN A 38 -2.60 29.75 -12.60
CA ASN A 38 -4.00 29.45 -12.89
C ASN A 38 -4.71 28.97 -11.61
N PRO A 39 -5.86 29.55 -11.21
CA PRO A 39 -6.62 29.11 -10.04
C PRO A 39 -7.03 27.63 -10.05
N LEU A 40 -7.09 27.00 -11.23
CA LEU A 40 -7.43 25.59 -11.41
C LEU A 40 -6.22 24.65 -11.42
N HIS A 41 -5.01 25.19 -11.23
CA HIS A 41 -3.80 24.38 -11.22
C HIS A 41 -3.74 23.45 -10.00
N ILE A 42 -3.49 22.18 -10.27
CA ILE A 42 -3.29 21.17 -9.25
C ILE A 42 -1.80 20.90 -9.16
N SER A 43 -1.19 21.25 -8.04
CA SER A 43 0.24 21.00 -7.80
C SER A 43 0.53 19.49 -7.76
N THR A 44 1.75 19.09 -8.13
CA THR A 44 2.16 17.68 -8.05
C THR A 44 2.10 17.15 -6.62
N TYR A 45 2.32 18.00 -5.61
CA TYR A 45 2.10 17.65 -4.21
C TYR A 45 0.65 17.21 -3.95
N THR A 46 -0.32 17.99 -4.47
CA THR A 46 -1.74 17.65 -4.37
C THR A 46 -2.06 16.35 -5.10
N VAL A 47 -1.46 16.10 -6.28
CA VAL A 47 -1.61 14.83 -7.02
C VAL A 47 -1.14 13.64 -6.16
N ALA A 48 0.05 13.73 -5.56
CA ALA A 48 0.59 12.68 -4.70
C ALA A 48 -0.29 12.46 -3.45
N LEU A 49 -0.80 13.55 -2.86
CA LEU A 49 -1.69 13.48 -1.70
C LEU A 49 -3.03 12.80 -2.04
N LEU A 50 -3.62 13.14 -3.20
CA LEU A 50 -4.83 12.49 -3.71
C LEU A 50 -4.58 11.00 -3.97
N GLY A 51 -3.42 10.64 -4.55
CA GLY A 51 -3.05 9.25 -4.78
C GLY A 51 -2.98 8.44 -3.47
N LYS A 52 -2.46 9.05 -2.39
CA LYS A 52 -2.49 8.46 -1.05
C LYS A 52 -3.92 8.27 -0.53
N TYR A 53 -4.81 9.23 -0.75
CA TYR A 53 -6.21 9.10 -0.34
C TYR A 53 -6.95 8.02 -1.11
N LEU A 54 -6.67 7.83 -2.40
CA LEU A 54 -7.22 6.72 -3.19
C LEU A 54 -6.74 5.36 -2.65
N ALA A 55 -5.47 5.25 -2.24
CA ALA A 55 -4.96 4.05 -1.60
C ALA A 55 -5.66 3.76 -0.24
N PHE A 56 -5.93 4.79 0.57
CA PHE A 56 -6.73 4.64 1.79
C PHE A 56 -8.21 4.35 1.51
N ALA A 57 -8.77 4.85 0.41
CA ALA A 57 -10.11 4.49 -0.01
C ALA A 57 -10.21 3.01 -0.37
N LEU A 58 -9.18 2.43 -1.00
CA LEU A 58 -9.13 0.99 -1.27
C LEU A 58 -9.09 0.17 0.03
N LEU A 59 -8.32 0.63 1.03
CA LEU A 59 -8.37 0.05 2.37
C LEU A 59 -9.76 0.15 3.00
N ALA A 60 -10.44 1.29 2.86
CA ALA A 60 -11.80 1.47 3.36
C ALA A 60 -12.81 0.53 2.69
N VAL A 61 -12.70 0.31 1.36
CA VAL A 61 -13.51 -0.68 0.63
C VAL A 61 -13.28 -2.09 1.18
N ALA A 62 -12.02 -2.47 1.44
CA ALA A 62 -11.72 -3.77 2.04
C ALA A 62 -12.34 -3.93 3.44
N VAL A 63 -12.30 -2.88 4.27
CA VAL A 63 -12.93 -2.87 5.60
C VAL A 63 -14.45 -2.98 5.48
N ASP A 64 -15.07 -2.25 4.54
CA ASP A 64 -16.51 -2.30 4.29
C ASP A 64 -16.97 -3.70 3.83
N LEU A 65 -16.16 -4.40 3.02
CA LEU A 65 -16.48 -5.77 2.62
C LEU A 65 -16.57 -6.72 3.82
N VAL A 66 -15.71 -6.55 4.82
CA VAL A 66 -15.70 -7.42 6.01
C VAL A 66 -16.72 -6.96 7.05
N TRP A 67 -16.77 -5.66 7.34
CA TRP A 67 -17.63 -5.14 8.38
C TRP A 67 -19.05 -4.80 7.88
N GLY A 68 -19.16 -4.10 6.76
CA GLY A 68 -20.43 -3.72 6.15
C GLY A 68 -21.18 -4.92 5.58
N TYR A 69 -20.53 -5.73 4.73
CA TYR A 69 -21.20 -6.85 4.06
C TYR A 69 -21.28 -8.13 4.92
N LEU A 70 -20.19 -8.56 5.55
CA LEU A 70 -20.20 -9.77 6.38
C LEU A 70 -20.66 -9.53 7.83
N GLY A 71 -20.77 -8.27 8.27
CA GLY A 71 -21.13 -7.93 9.66
C GLY A 71 -20.00 -8.18 10.68
N ILE A 72 -18.76 -8.35 10.22
CA ILE A 72 -17.62 -8.72 11.05
C ILE A 72 -16.74 -7.48 11.29
N LEU A 73 -16.79 -6.91 12.49
CA LEU A 73 -15.93 -5.79 12.84
C LEU A 73 -14.47 -6.26 13.05
N SER A 74 -13.61 -5.97 12.07
CA SER A 74 -12.17 -6.23 12.16
C SER A 74 -11.38 -4.94 12.29
N LEU A 75 -10.78 -4.73 13.47
CA LEU A 75 -9.92 -3.60 13.75
C LEU A 75 -8.47 -3.83 13.27
N GLY A 76 -8.19 -5.00 12.71
CA GLY A 76 -6.86 -5.41 12.29
C GLY A 76 -6.44 -5.03 10.87
N HIS A 77 -7.32 -4.41 10.08
CA HIS A 77 -7.12 -4.23 8.64
C HIS A 77 -5.85 -3.46 8.26
N GLY A 78 -5.44 -2.51 9.10
CA GLY A 78 -4.21 -1.75 8.90
C GLY A 78 -2.96 -2.62 8.82
N ALA A 79 -2.93 -3.77 9.53
CA ALA A 79 -1.80 -4.69 9.48
C ALA A 79 -1.60 -5.30 8.08
N PHE A 80 -2.67 -5.78 7.45
CA PHE A 80 -2.58 -6.38 6.10
C PHE A 80 -2.17 -5.34 5.05
N PHE A 81 -2.74 -4.14 5.14
CA PHE A 81 -2.37 -3.03 4.26
C PHE A 81 -0.90 -2.63 4.44
N ALA A 82 -0.44 -2.51 5.69
CA ALA A 82 0.94 -2.17 6.01
C ALA A 82 1.92 -3.23 5.52
N LEU A 83 1.60 -4.53 5.64
CA LEU A 83 2.48 -5.61 5.15
C LEU A 83 2.67 -5.57 3.64
N GLY A 84 1.61 -5.30 2.87
CA GLY A 84 1.73 -5.06 1.44
C GLY A 84 2.59 -3.83 1.14
N GLY A 85 2.36 -2.73 1.86
CA GLY A 85 3.18 -1.51 1.75
C GLY A 85 4.66 -1.74 2.08
N TYR A 86 4.97 -2.54 3.11
CA TYR A 86 6.33 -2.91 3.48
C TYR A 86 7.00 -3.78 2.44
N ALA A 87 6.29 -4.74 1.84
CA ALA A 87 6.83 -5.53 0.74
C ALA A 87 7.27 -4.64 -0.44
N MET A 88 6.46 -3.62 -0.80
CA MET A 88 6.87 -2.64 -1.80
C MET A 88 8.00 -1.74 -1.30
N GLY A 89 7.97 -1.30 -0.04
CA GLY A 89 9.03 -0.49 0.57
C GLY A 89 10.39 -1.18 0.62
N MET A 90 10.40 -2.50 0.85
CA MET A 90 11.61 -3.33 0.77
C MET A 90 12.18 -3.32 -0.66
N TYR A 91 11.31 -3.36 -1.68
CA TYR A 91 11.76 -3.21 -3.06
C TYR A 91 12.36 -1.84 -3.33
N LEU A 92 11.67 -0.78 -2.95
CA LEU A 92 12.14 0.59 -3.15
C LEU A 92 13.48 0.86 -2.43
N MET A 93 13.67 0.31 -1.22
CA MET A 93 14.95 0.34 -0.51
C MET A 93 16.07 -0.33 -1.30
N ARG A 94 15.78 -1.50 -1.88
CA ARG A 94 16.77 -2.27 -2.66
C ARG A 94 17.13 -1.58 -3.98
N GLN A 95 16.33 -0.62 -4.46
CA GLN A 95 16.67 0.19 -5.64
C GLN A 95 17.64 1.35 -5.34
N ILE A 96 17.90 1.68 -4.07
CA ILE A 96 18.78 2.80 -3.71
C ILE A 96 20.24 2.49 -4.08
N GLY A 97 20.75 1.34 -3.63
CA GLY A 97 22.15 0.92 -3.80
C GLY A 97 23.15 1.93 -3.25
N GLU A 98 24.27 2.12 -3.95
CA GLU A 98 25.37 3.04 -3.58
C GLU A 98 24.96 4.52 -3.48
N ARG A 99 23.74 4.87 -3.89
CA ARG A 99 23.22 6.23 -3.78
C ARG A 99 22.72 6.57 -2.38
N GLY A 100 22.72 5.60 -1.46
CA GLY A 100 22.41 5.83 -0.04
C GLY A 100 23.45 6.73 0.62
N VAL A 101 23.13 7.27 1.79
CA VAL A 101 24.02 8.12 2.59
C VAL A 101 25.31 7.39 2.95
N TYR A 102 25.24 6.08 3.22
CA TYR A 102 26.40 5.27 3.58
C TYR A 102 27.08 4.61 2.38
N GLY A 103 26.49 4.69 1.18
CA GLY A 103 27.09 4.21 -0.07
C GLY A 103 27.25 2.69 -0.18
N ASP A 104 26.58 1.89 0.65
CA ASP A 104 26.66 0.44 0.59
C ASP A 104 25.84 -0.11 -0.62
N PRO A 105 26.42 -0.95 -1.49
CA PRO A 105 25.73 -1.46 -2.67
C PRO A 105 24.64 -2.49 -2.35
N LEU A 106 24.66 -3.09 -1.17
CA LEU A 106 23.78 -4.21 -0.79
C LEU A 106 22.89 -3.88 0.41
N LEU A 107 23.42 -3.27 1.45
CA LEU A 107 22.68 -2.95 2.65
C LEU A 107 21.93 -1.63 2.49
N PRO A 108 20.61 -1.59 2.74
CA PRO A 108 19.90 -0.33 2.90
C PRO A 108 20.56 0.51 4.01
N ASP A 109 20.55 1.84 3.86
CA ASP A 109 21.18 2.77 4.81
C ASP A 109 20.80 2.51 6.27
N PHE A 110 19.54 2.08 6.50
CA PHE A 110 19.10 1.81 7.86
C PHE A 110 19.77 0.61 8.51
N MET A 111 20.14 -0.39 7.72
CA MET A 111 20.87 -1.56 8.20
C MET A 111 22.33 -1.21 8.48
N VAL A 112 22.92 -0.32 7.66
CA VAL A 112 24.29 0.17 7.87
C VAL A 112 24.39 0.96 9.17
N PHE A 113 23.48 1.92 9.42
CA PHE A 113 23.53 2.67 10.68
C PHE A 113 23.23 1.79 11.92
N LEU A 114 22.45 0.73 11.75
CA LEU A 114 22.17 -0.27 12.80
C LEU A 114 23.29 -1.32 12.93
N ASN A 115 24.39 -1.18 12.18
CA ASN A 115 25.56 -2.06 12.23
C ASN A 115 25.25 -3.52 11.90
N TRP A 116 24.44 -3.76 10.86
CA TRP A 116 24.22 -5.10 10.30
C TRP A 116 25.34 -5.47 9.35
N ASP A 117 25.84 -6.72 9.45
CA ASP A 117 26.95 -7.19 8.60
C ASP A 117 26.50 -7.76 7.25
N SER A 118 25.23 -8.18 7.14
CA SER A 118 24.72 -8.83 5.93
C SER A 118 23.21 -8.66 5.77
N LEU A 119 22.76 -8.75 4.52
CA LEU A 119 21.34 -8.61 4.19
C LEU A 119 20.57 -9.82 4.74
N PRO A 120 19.49 -9.62 5.51
CA PRO A 120 18.72 -10.73 6.06
C PRO A 120 18.08 -11.57 4.96
N TRP A 121 17.90 -12.87 5.22
CA TRP A 121 17.43 -13.80 4.19
C TRP A 121 16.07 -13.43 3.58
N PHE A 122 15.17 -12.85 4.38
CA PHE A 122 13.82 -12.43 3.96
C PHE A 122 13.81 -11.14 3.14
N TRP A 123 14.94 -10.45 3.00
CA TRP A 123 15.11 -9.32 2.08
C TRP A 123 15.58 -9.73 0.69
N HIS A 124 16.05 -10.98 0.50
CA HIS A 124 16.44 -11.45 -0.82
C HIS A 124 15.24 -11.55 -1.77
N GLY A 125 15.47 -11.20 -3.03
CA GLY A 125 14.45 -11.18 -4.07
C GLY A 125 13.71 -9.85 -4.19
N PHE A 126 13.72 -9.00 -3.15
CA PHE A 126 13.13 -7.66 -3.20
C PHE A 126 13.89 -6.69 -4.12
N ASP A 127 15.02 -7.07 -4.70
CA ASP A 127 15.61 -6.35 -5.83
C ASP A 127 14.82 -6.52 -7.14
N MET A 128 13.99 -7.57 -7.24
CA MET A 128 13.17 -7.88 -8.42
C MET A 128 11.72 -7.39 -8.25
N PHE A 129 11.26 -6.52 -9.16
CA PHE A 129 9.92 -5.93 -9.08
C PHE A 129 8.78 -6.96 -9.11
N TRP A 130 8.86 -7.97 -9.98
CA TRP A 130 7.82 -9.01 -10.08
C TRP A 130 7.69 -9.82 -8.78
N PHE A 131 8.81 -10.07 -8.11
CA PHE A 131 8.84 -10.79 -6.84
C PHE A 131 8.21 -9.93 -5.73
N ALA A 132 8.57 -8.64 -5.68
CA ALA A 132 7.95 -7.70 -4.76
C ALA A 132 6.42 -7.63 -4.95
N MET A 133 5.95 -7.50 -6.19
CA MET A 133 4.50 -7.49 -6.51
C MET A 133 3.80 -8.79 -6.08
N LEU A 134 4.44 -9.94 -6.24
CA LEU A 134 3.93 -11.20 -5.72
C LEU A 134 3.83 -11.17 -4.19
N MET A 135 4.87 -10.69 -3.51
CA MET A 135 4.90 -10.60 -2.04
C MET A 135 3.89 -9.59 -1.46
N VAL A 136 3.60 -8.49 -2.18
CA VAL A 136 2.54 -7.54 -1.81
C VAL A 136 1.18 -8.23 -1.64
N MET A 137 0.93 -9.30 -2.39
CA MET A 137 -0.31 -10.09 -2.28
C MET A 137 -0.15 -11.28 -1.34
N VAL A 138 0.96 -12.03 -1.49
CA VAL A 138 1.18 -13.29 -0.77
C VAL A 138 1.37 -13.08 0.72
N VAL A 139 2.18 -12.10 1.15
CA VAL A 139 2.49 -11.89 2.58
C VAL A 139 1.24 -11.54 3.38
N PRO A 140 0.46 -10.49 3.04
CA PRO A 140 -0.77 -10.22 3.77
C PRO A 140 -1.82 -11.32 3.57
N GLY A 141 -1.89 -11.95 2.40
CA GLY A 141 -2.84 -13.04 2.11
C GLY A 141 -2.61 -14.29 2.96
N VAL A 142 -1.35 -14.72 3.11
CA VAL A 142 -0.98 -15.85 3.98
C VAL A 142 -1.28 -15.54 5.43
N LEU A 143 -0.94 -14.33 5.90
CA LEU A 143 -1.27 -13.92 7.26
C LEU A 143 -2.79 -13.92 7.49
N ALA A 144 -3.56 -13.35 6.55
CA ALA A 144 -5.02 -13.31 6.62
C ALA A 144 -5.62 -14.72 6.61
N PHE A 145 -5.08 -15.63 5.79
CA PHE A 145 -5.50 -17.03 5.76
C PHE A 145 -5.23 -17.75 7.07
N VAL A 146 -3.99 -17.69 7.60
CA VAL A 146 -3.61 -18.34 8.85
C VAL A 146 -4.44 -17.78 10.01
N PHE A 147 -4.54 -16.46 10.10
CA PHE A 147 -5.33 -15.79 11.13
C PHE A 147 -6.80 -16.18 11.05
N GLY A 148 -7.40 -16.05 9.86
CA GLY A 148 -8.81 -16.36 9.62
C GLY A 148 -9.10 -17.84 9.92
N TRP A 149 -8.25 -18.75 9.47
CA TRP A 149 -8.38 -20.17 9.76
C TRP A 149 -8.41 -20.45 11.26
N LEU A 150 -7.46 -19.89 12.03
CA LEU A 150 -7.40 -20.08 13.48
C LEU A 150 -8.62 -19.47 14.19
N ALA A 151 -8.99 -18.24 13.83
CA ALA A 151 -10.10 -17.53 14.44
C ALA A 151 -11.44 -18.24 14.20
N PHE A 152 -11.72 -18.63 12.94
CA PHE A 152 -12.98 -19.29 12.58
C PHE A 152 -13.04 -20.73 13.05
N ARG A 153 -11.93 -21.49 13.00
CA ARG A 153 -11.87 -22.85 13.57
C ARG A 153 -12.15 -22.84 15.07
N SER A 154 -11.73 -21.79 15.76
CA SER A 154 -11.97 -21.59 17.20
C SER A 154 -13.34 -20.98 17.50
N ARG A 155 -14.18 -20.78 16.47
CA ARG A 155 -15.54 -20.21 16.57
C ARG A 155 -15.59 -18.86 17.31
N VAL A 156 -14.56 -18.02 17.12
CA VAL A 156 -14.52 -16.67 17.69
C VAL A 156 -15.53 -15.78 16.98
N THR A 157 -16.40 -15.11 17.73
CA THR A 157 -17.47 -14.27 17.16
C THR A 157 -17.57 -12.90 17.83
N GLY A 158 -18.14 -11.94 17.10
CA GLY A 158 -18.46 -10.60 17.63
C GLY A 158 -17.22 -9.85 18.12
N VAL A 159 -17.37 -9.19 19.27
CA VAL A 159 -16.35 -8.30 19.86
C VAL A 159 -15.02 -9.00 20.11
N TYR A 160 -15.02 -10.30 20.42
CA TYR A 160 -13.79 -11.06 20.64
C TYR A 160 -12.90 -11.09 19.41
N LEU A 161 -13.49 -11.18 18.20
CA LEU A 161 -12.71 -11.12 16.97
C LEU A 161 -12.11 -9.73 16.77
N SER A 162 -12.86 -8.66 17.07
CA SER A 162 -12.35 -7.28 17.02
C SER A 162 -11.15 -7.09 17.96
N ILE A 163 -11.23 -7.62 19.19
CA ILE A 163 -10.13 -7.53 20.16
C ILE A 163 -8.89 -8.29 19.67
N ILE A 164 -9.07 -9.51 19.16
CA ILE A 164 -7.96 -10.35 18.69
C ILE A 164 -7.30 -9.74 17.45
N THR A 165 -8.08 -9.23 16.49
CA THR A 165 -7.54 -8.54 15.30
C THR A 165 -6.77 -7.28 15.68
N GLN A 166 -7.25 -6.52 16.66
CA GLN A 166 -6.52 -5.36 17.20
C GLN A 166 -5.22 -5.77 17.90
N ALA A 167 -5.25 -6.84 18.70
CA ALA A 167 -4.07 -7.37 19.37
C ALA A 167 -3.02 -7.85 18.36
N LEU A 168 -3.43 -8.48 17.25
CA LEU A 168 -2.53 -8.86 16.17
C LEU A 168 -1.82 -7.64 15.56
N THR A 169 -2.57 -6.59 15.22
CA THR A 169 -1.99 -5.35 14.67
C THR A 169 -0.99 -4.73 15.64
N TYR A 170 -1.33 -4.70 16.94
CA TYR A 170 -0.43 -4.17 17.96
C TYR A 170 0.84 -5.03 18.09
N ALA A 171 0.72 -6.36 18.08
CA ALA A 171 1.86 -7.26 18.12
C ALA A 171 2.77 -7.10 16.89
N LEU A 172 2.20 -6.93 15.70
CA LEU A 172 2.94 -6.65 14.47
C LEU A 172 3.65 -5.29 14.53
N MET A 173 2.96 -4.26 15.00
CA MET A 173 3.56 -2.93 15.20
C MET A 173 4.78 -3.02 16.15
N LEU A 174 4.63 -3.69 17.29
CA LEU A 174 5.73 -3.90 18.24
C LEU A 174 6.88 -4.69 17.59
N ALA A 175 6.59 -5.72 16.80
CA ALA A 175 7.61 -6.47 16.08
C ALA A 175 8.38 -5.59 15.09
N PHE A 176 7.69 -4.75 14.31
CA PHE A 176 8.33 -3.86 13.34
C PHE A 176 9.15 -2.75 13.98
N PHE A 177 8.76 -2.31 15.18
CA PHE A 177 9.51 -1.32 15.96
C PHE A 177 10.81 -1.86 16.54
N ARG A 178 10.99 -3.19 16.60
CA ARG A 178 12.25 -3.79 17.02
C ARG A 178 13.26 -3.74 15.88
N ASN A 179 14.32 -2.96 16.07
CA ASN A 179 15.43 -2.85 15.11
C ASN A 179 16.06 -4.20 14.76
N GLU A 180 16.08 -5.15 15.71
CA GLU A 180 16.61 -6.50 15.50
C GLU A 180 15.83 -7.30 14.44
N MET A 181 14.59 -6.90 14.13
CA MET A 181 13.75 -7.57 13.12
C MET A 181 14.08 -7.12 11.69
N GLY A 182 14.91 -6.10 11.50
CA GLY A 182 15.38 -5.68 10.18
C GLY A 182 14.33 -4.98 9.31
N PHE A 183 13.37 -4.27 9.92
CA PHE A 183 12.30 -3.52 9.23
C PHE A 183 12.38 -1.99 9.41
N GLY A 184 13.49 -1.45 9.92
CA GLY A 184 13.69 0.00 10.10
C GLY A 184 13.15 0.58 11.41
N GLY A 185 12.57 -0.26 12.28
CA GLY A 185 12.18 0.15 13.63
C GLY A 185 11.11 1.24 13.64
N ASN A 186 11.22 2.18 14.59
CA ASN A 186 10.30 3.32 14.71
C ASN A 186 10.38 4.30 13.53
N ASN A 187 11.53 4.36 12.83
CA ASN A 187 11.71 5.26 11.68
C ASN A 187 11.07 4.69 10.41
N GLY A 188 10.95 3.36 10.34
CA GLY A 188 10.48 2.65 9.16
C GLY A 188 11.46 2.76 7.99
N LEU A 189 10.92 2.70 6.77
CA LEU A 189 11.69 2.76 5.53
C LEU A 189 11.59 4.17 4.92
N THR A 190 12.74 4.77 4.60
CA THR A 190 12.88 6.14 4.10
C THR A 190 13.75 6.24 2.84
N ASP A 191 13.93 7.46 2.33
CA ASP A 191 14.83 7.79 1.20
C ASP A 191 14.60 6.99 -0.10
N PHE A 192 13.35 6.63 -0.40
CA PHE A 192 13.03 5.99 -1.67
C PHE A 192 13.38 6.91 -2.85
N LYS A 193 14.14 6.39 -3.83
CA LYS A 193 14.63 7.17 -4.97
C LYS A 193 13.85 6.89 -6.24
N ASP A 194 13.85 5.63 -6.67
CA ASP A 194 13.25 5.23 -7.93
C ASP A 194 12.32 4.03 -7.79
N ILE A 195 11.41 3.91 -8.75
CA ILE A 195 10.60 2.73 -9.01
C ILE A 195 10.79 2.35 -10.48
N LEU A 196 11.23 1.12 -10.76
CA LEU A 196 11.46 0.64 -12.14
C LEU A 196 12.39 1.56 -12.97
N GLY A 197 13.34 2.23 -12.32
CA GLY A 197 14.26 3.19 -12.95
C GLY A 197 13.71 4.61 -13.15
N PHE A 198 12.46 4.87 -12.76
CA PHE A 198 11.86 6.21 -12.79
C PHE A 198 11.96 6.87 -11.42
N SER A 199 12.37 8.14 -11.39
CA SER A 199 12.50 8.88 -10.13
C SER A 199 11.14 9.18 -9.50
N LEU A 200 11.00 8.89 -8.21
CA LEU A 200 9.80 9.21 -7.42
C LEU A 200 9.61 10.73 -7.19
N GLN A 201 10.65 11.52 -7.48
CA GLN A 201 10.58 12.97 -7.43
C GLN A 201 10.03 13.59 -8.72
N GLU A 202 10.05 12.84 -9.83
CA GLU A 202 9.54 13.30 -11.11
C GLU A 202 8.02 13.45 -11.10
N ASP A 203 7.51 14.53 -11.71
CA ASP A 203 6.08 14.81 -11.79
C ASP A 203 5.35 13.69 -12.55
N SER A 204 5.94 13.21 -13.65
CA SER A 204 5.40 12.12 -14.48
C SER A 204 5.18 10.83 -13.67
N THR A 205 6.15 10.45 -12.82
CA THR A 205 6.06 9.27 -11.94
C THR A 205 4.95 9.43 -10.91
N ARG A 206 4.83 10.61 -10.28
CA ARG A 206 3.78 10.87 -9.29
C ARG A 206 2.38 10.83 -9.90
N ILE A 207 2.24 11.35 -11.12
CA ILE A 207 0.99 11.23 -11.90
C ILE A 207 0.71 9.77 -12.23
N ALA A 208 1.70 9.01 -12.69
CA ALA A 208 1.54 7.60 -13.02
C ALA A 208 1.11 6.78 -11.79
N LEU A 209 1.71 7.04 -10.63
CA LEU A 209 1.33 6.41 -9.35
C LEU A 209 -0.09 6.81 -8.92
N PHE A 210 -0.49 8.07 -9.11
CA PHE A 210 -1.87 8.49 -8.86
C PHE A 210 -2.87 7.74 -9.75
N VAL A 211 -2.61 7.64 -11.04
CA VAL A 211 -3.46 6.88 -11.98
C VAL A 211 -3.49 5.40 -11.61
N ALA A 212 -2.34 4.81 -11.25
CA ALA A 212 -2.26 3.44 -10.77
C ALA A 212 -3.11 3.21 -9.51
N SER A 213 -3.09 4.13 -8.55
CA SER A 213 -3.95 4.08 -7.36
C SER A 213 -5.44 4.18 -7.71
N ALA A 214 -5.82 5.03 -8.68
CA ALA A 214 -7.20 5.12 -9.16
C ALA A 214 -7.66 3.83 -9.84
N LEU A 215 -6.79 3.24 -10.68
CA LEU A 215 -7.05 1.95 -11.33
C LEU A 215 -7.15 0.82 -10.29
N ALA A 216 -6.26 0.77 -9.31
CA ALA A 216 -6.30 -0.21 -8.23
C ALA A 216 -7.59 -0.10 -7.40
N LEU A 217 -8.04 1.12 -7.10
CA LEU A 217 -9.32 1.37 -6.42
C LEU A 217 -10.50 0.91 -7.27
N ALA A 218 -10.51 1.24 -8.57
CA ALA A 218 -11.56 0.81 -9.48
C ALA A 218 -11.62 -0.72 -9.60
N LEU A 219 -10.46 -1.38 -9.73
CA LEU A 219 -10.36 -2.84 -9.80
C LEU A 219 -10.74 -3.50 -8.47
N GLY A 220 -10.36 -2.92 -7.33
CA GLY A 220 -10.72 -3.46 -6.02
C GLY A 220 -12.19 -3.27 -5.66
N TYR A 221 -12.88 -2.31 -6.29
CA TYR A 221 -14.32 -2.11 -6.15
C TYR A 221 -15.15 -3.10 -6.97
N LEU A 222 -14.62 -3.57 -8.10
CA LEU A 222 -15.29 -4.45 -9.06
C LEU A 222 -15.26 -5.94 -8.67
#